data_AF-A0A7C3E168-F1
#
_entry.id   AF-A0A7C3E168-F1
#
_cell.length_a   1.000
_cell.length_b   1.000
_cell.length_c   1.000
_cell.angle_alpha   90.00
_cell.angle_beta   90.00
_cell.angle_gamma   90.00
#
_symmetry.space_group_name_H-M   'P 1'
#
loop_
_entity.id
_entity.type
_entity.pdbx_description
1 polymer ?
#
loop_
_entity_poly.entity_id
_entity_poly.type
_entity_poly.pdbx_seq_one_letter_code
_entity_poly.pdbx_strand_id
1 'polypeptide(L)'
;MDIQGLVKNLHPLEVRIIRHYTLQDELTIEKVEAELGFKSGNGNQALSWLSSKGLVREVRRETHIFYELTDLGRQWKEQGTPEERLLKLLKEKSGMKLPEIASALGIENKDVGSAFGALSKAGLLAMDEAKRVVLAAAADILDNGLPAKGEIAEKMALLRRLLEKAAAAEGGILAETALTEAEKAAMAGVAKKRGASDAAFRILERETVVFAFTEAHPELAKALEAAGITGDEIGSLTPDLLASGAWKGASFRSYNVKVPPSRLLVGRSNPYAKFLEDVKDKLVSLGFEEFDGSLVETEFWNSDALFMHQFHSAR
;
A
#
# COMPACT_ATOMS: atom_id res chain seq x y z
N MET A 1 -34.77 13.89 -1.15
CA MET A 1 -34.15 12.69 -0.54
C MET A 1 -35.13 12.15 0.51
N ASP A 2 -35.32 10.84 0.61
CA ASP A 2 -36.09 10.26 1.73
C ASP A 2 -35.22 10.24 3.00
N ILE A 3 -35.31 11.31 3.80
CA ILE A 3 -34.48 11.49 5.01
C ILE A 3 -34.81 10.44 6.06
N GLN A 4 -36.09 10.08 6.24
CA GLN A 4 -36.48 9.07 7.22
C GLN A 4 -35.98 7.68 6.85
N GLY A 5 -36.02 7.33 5.56
CA GLY A 5 -35.43 6.10 5.05
C GLY A 5 -33.91 6.06 5.20
N LEU A 6 -33.22 7.19 5.00
CA LEU A 6 -31.77 7.31 5.19
C LEU A 6 -31.38 7.12 6.65
N VAL A 7 -32.03 7.84 7.57
CA VAL A 7 -31.76 7.78 9.02
C VAL A 7 -31.76 6.35 9.56
N LYS A 8 -32.70 5.51 9.12
CA LYS A 8 -32.81 4.11 9.56
C LYS A 8 -31.73 3.17 8.98
N ASN A 9 -31.07 3.57 7.89
CA ASN A 9 -30.12 2.74 7.15
C ASN A 9 -28.66 3.23 7.26
N LEU A 10 -28.41 4.27 8.08
CA LEU A 10 -27.05 4.71 8.36
C LEU A 10 -26.35 3.71 9.28
N HIS A 11 -25.12 3.40 8.93
CA HIS A 11 -24.21 2.67 9.80
C HIS A 11 -23.84 3.57 10.99
N PRO A 12 -23.61 3.03 12.20
CA PRO A 12 -23.28 3.85 13.36
C PRO A 12 -22.03 4.72 13.22
N LEU A 13 -21.02 4.26 12.48
CA LEU A 13 -19.88 5.11 12.14
C LEU A 13 -20.29 6.36 11.34
N GLU A 14 -21.23 6.20 10.39
CA GLU A 14 -21.75 7.34 9.61
C GLU A 14 -22.57 8.29 10.49
N VAL A 15 -23.39 7.74 11.40
CA VAL A 15 -24.15 8.53 12.39
C VAL A 15 -23.20 9.36 13.25
N ARG A 16 -22.14 8.73 13.79
CA ARG A 16 -21.15 9.42 14.62
C ARG A 16 -20.46 10.57 13.87
N ILE A 17 -20.12 10.38 12.59
CA ILE A 17 -19.58 11.48 11.76
C ILE A 17 -20.63 12.59 11.57
N ILE A 18 -21.85 12.25 11.16
CA ILE A 18 -22.90 13.26 10.88
C ILE A 18 -23.23 14.08 12.12
N ARG A 19 -23.24 13.48 13.31
CA ARG A 19 -23.58 14.16 14.57
C ARG A 19 -22.43 14.99 15.14
N HIS A 20 -21.19 14.62 14.88
CA HIS A 20 -20.02 15.29 15.45
C HIS A 20 -19.60 16.51 14.63
N TYR A 21 -19.78 16.46 13.31
CA TYR A 21 -19.34 17.51 12.38
C TYR A 21 -20.52 18.31 11.83
N THR A 22 -20.22 19.53 11.38
CA THR A 22 -21.16 20.48 10.77
C THR A 22 -21.00 20.57 9.25
N LEU A 23 -21.93 21.25 8.57
CA LEU A 23 -21.87 21.44 7.12
C LEU A 23 -20.59 22.15 6.64
N GLN A 24 -20.01 23.01 7.48
CA GLN A 24 -18.81 23.79 7.19
C GLN A 24 -17.52 23.02 7.43
N ASP A 25 -17.59 21.87 8.11
CA ASP A 25 -16.40 21.09 8.44
C ASP A 25 -15.88 20.33 7.23
N GLU A 26 -14.56 20.39 7.08
CA GLU A 26 -13.83 19.52 6.17
C GLU A 26 -13.42 18.24 6.90
N LEU A 27 -13.58 17.12 6.21
CA LEU A 27 -13.37 15.78 6.73
C LEU A 27 -12.22 15.11 5.98
N THR A 28 -11.26 14.58 6.72
CA THR A 28 -10.26 13.63 6.21
C THR A 28 -10.40 12.31 6.95
N ILE A 29 -9.85 11.24 6.39
CA ILE A 29 -9.87 9.91 7.03
C ILE A 29 -9.20 10.01 8.40
N GLU A 30 -8.04 10.64 8.46
CA GLU A 30 -7.22 10.78 9.67
C GLU A 30 -7.94 11.63 10.74
N LYS A 31 -8.58 12.74 10.34
CA LYS A 31 -9.33 13.60 11.26
C LYS A 31 -10.50 12.85 11.90
N VAL A 32 -11.29 12.16 11.07
CA VAL A 32 -12.45 11.38 11.50
C VAL A 32 -12.01 10.24 12.43
N GLU A 33 -10.93 9.54 12.10
CA GLU A 33 -10.43 8.44 12.94
C GLU A 33 -9.90 8.92 14.29
N ALA A 34 -9.15 10.02 14.31
CA ALA A 34 -8.58 10.58 15.53
C ALA A 34 -9.65 11.16 16.47
N GLU A 35 -10.54 12.01 15.96
CA GLU A 35 -11.52 12.72 16.79
C GLU A 35 -12.66 11.81 17.27
N LEU A 36 -13.08 10.82 16.47
CA LEU A 36 -14.12 9.88 16.85
C LEU A 36 -13.56 8.58 17.46
N GLY A 37 -12.24 8.45 17.59
CA GLY A 37 -11.60 7.24 18.13
C GLY A 37 -11.98 5.98 17.32
N PHE A 38 -12.08 6.10 16.00
CA PHE A 38 -12.34 4.95 15.15
C PHE A 38 -11.08 4.09 15.03
N LYS A 39 -11.28 2.78 14.79
CA LYS A 39 -10.17 1.88 14.44
C LYS A 39 -9.63 2.24 13.06
N SER A 40 -8.35 1.98 12.83
CA SER A 40 -7.72 2.23 11.52
C SER A 40 -8.50 1.55 10.39
N GLY A 41 -8.83 2.32 9.36
CA GLY A 41 -9.60 1.91 8.18
C GLY A 41 -11.11 2.15 8.29
N ASN A 42 -11.65 2.34 9.50
CA ASN A 42 -13.09 2.61 9.68
C ASN A 42 -13.47 4.01 9.19
N GLY A 43 -12.58 5.00 9.25
CA GLY A 43 -12.84 6.34 8.72
C GLY A 43 -13.06 6.29 7.21
N ASN A 44 -12.20 5.54 6.50
CA ASN A 44 -12.33 5.32 5.06
C ASN A 44 -13.64 4.61 4.71
N GLN A 45 -14.01 3.54 5.43
CA GLN A 45 -15.29 2.84 5.20
C GLN A 45 -16.48 3.77 5.39
N ALA A 46 -16.50 4.53 6.49
CA ALA A 46 -17.62 5.41 6.82
C ALA A 46 -17.76 6.57 5.81
N LEU A 47 -16.66 7.23 5.45
CA LEU A 47 -16.67 8.28 4.42
C LEU A 47 -17.05 7.73 3.04
N SER A 48 -16.61 6.52 2.69
CA SER A 48 -17.01 5.85 1.44
C SER A 48 -18.51 5.55 1.40
N TRP A 49 -19.09 5.05 2.49
CA TRP A 49 -20.54 4.83 2.58
C TRP A 49 -21.32 6.15 2.49
N LEU A 50 -20.92 7.18 3.24
CA LEU A 50 -21.51 8.51 3.16
C LEU A 50 -21.44 9.06 1.73
N SER A 51 -20.31 8.88 1.05
CA SER A 51 -20.12 9.34 -0.33
C SER A 51 -21.01 8.57 -1.31
N SER A 52 -21.10 7.24 -1.17
CA SER A 52 -22.00 6.40 -1.98
C SER A 52 -23.48 6.75 -1.82
N LYS A 53 -23.86 7.27 -0.65
CA LYS A 53 -25.22 7.76 -0.34
C LYS A 53 -25.43 9.24 -0.75
N GLY A 54 -24.41 9.89 -1.31
CA GLY A 54 -24.46 11.29 -1.71
C GLY A 54 -24.53 12.27 -0.55
N LEU A 55 -24.13 11.87 0.66
CA LEU A 55 -24.19 12.70 1.86
C LEU A 55 -22.93 13.56 2.03
N VAL A 56 -21.78 13.06 1.55
CA VAL A 56 -20.52 13.80 1.45
C VAL A 56 -20.00 13.76 0.01
N ARG A 57 -19.19 14.76 -0.36
CA ARG A 57 -18.49 14.83 -1.65
C ARG A 57 -17.02 15.13 -1.45
N GLU A 58 -16.18 14.60 -2.35
CA GLU A 58 -14.77 15.01 -2.44
C GLU A 58 -14.70 16.46 -2.89
N VAL A 59 -14.00 17.30 -2.12
CA VAL A 59 -13.78 18.72 -2.42
C VAL A 59 -12.45 18.92 -3.12
N ARG A 60 -11.41 18.27 -2.60
CA ARG A 60 -10.06 18.32 -3.15
C ARG A 60 -9.24 17.11 -2.70
N ARG A 61 -8.12 16.93 -3.39
CA ARG A 61 -7.10 15.95 -3.06
C ARG A 61 -5.76 16.63 -2.94
N GLU A 62 -5.08 16.36 -1.83
CA GLU A 62 -3.78 16.94 -1.52
C GLU A 62 -2.73 15.82 -1.57
N THR A 63 -1.74 15.96 -2.45
CA THR A 63 -0.60 15.04 -2.50
C THR A 63 0.49 15.54 -1.57
N HIS A 64 0.85 14.74 -0.58
CA HIS A 64 1.95 15.01 0.33
C HIS A 64 3.14 14.11 -0.02
N ILE A 65 4.29 14.73 -0.25
CA ILE A 65 5.55 14.04 -0.53
C ILE A 65 6.35 13.91 0.76
N PHE A 66 6.83 12.69 1.00
CA PHE A 66 7.71 12.34 2.10
C PHE A 66 8.97 11.65 1.57
N TYR A 67 10.07 11.85 2.27
CA TYR A 67 11.35 11.22 2.01
C TYR A 67 11.68 10.29 3.16
N GLU A 68 11.70 8.99 2.89
CA GLU A 68 12.04 7.94 3.86
C GLU A 68 13.51 7.54 3.70
N LEU A 69 14.24 7.52 4.81
CA LEU A 69 15.64 7.11 4.85
C LEU A 69 15.77 5.60 4.63
N THR A 70 16.48 5.20 3.56
CA THR A 70 16.71 3.79 3.21
C THR A 70 17.91 3.21 3.97
N ASP A 71 18.11 1.89 3.86
CA ASP A 71 19.31 1.24 4.42
C ASP A 71 20.61 1.81 3.82
N LEU A 72 20.60 2.11 2.51
CA LEU A 72 21.73 2.76 1.85
C LEU A 72 21.98 4.17 2.40
N GLY A 73 20.92 4.94 2.66
CA GLY A 73 21.03 6.25 3.29
C GLY A 73 21.61 6.19 4.71
N ARG A 74 21.23 5.17 5.49
CA ARG A 74 21.83 4.91 6.82
C ARG A 74 23.32 4.57 6.69
N GLN A 75 23.71 3.76 5.70
CA GLN A 75 25.12 3.48 5.42
C GLN A 75 25.88 4.75 5.02
N TRP A 76 25.30 5.62 4.21
CA TRP A 76 25.93 6.90 3.85
C TRP A 76 26.12 7.81 5.06
N LYS A 77 25.17 7.80 6.00
CA LYS A 77 25.33 8.52 7.27
C LYS A 77 26.51 7.96 8.08
N GLU A 78 26.72 6.65 8.12
CA GLU A 78 27.82 6.08 8.92
C GLU A 78 29.18 6.17 8.22
N GLN A 79 29.25 5.81 6.94
CA GLN A 79 30.50 5.60 6.19
C GLN A 79 30.87 6.80 5.30
N GLY A 80 29.93 7.73 5.08
CA GLY A 80 30.03 8.82 4.12
C GLY A 80 29.42 8.48 2.77
N THR A 81 29.13 9.50 1.97
CA THR A 81 28.59 9.32 0.61
C THR A 81 29.65 8.75 -0.34
N PRO A 82 29.26 8.18 -1.49
CA PRO A 82 30.22 7.70 -2.49
C PRO A 82 31.27 8.74 -2.88
N GLU A 83 30.89 10.02 -3.00
CA GLU A 83 31.79 11.12 -3.29
C GLU A 83 32.78 11.40 -2.15
N GLU A 84 32.30 11.43 -0.90
CA GLU A 84 33.16 11.62 0.29
C GLU A 84 34.18 10.48 0.42
N ARG A 85 33.73 9.25 0.20
CA ARG A 85 34.56 8.04 0.28
C ARG A 85 35.59 7.98 -0.83
N LEU A 86 35.21 8.39 -2.05
CA LEU A 86 36.09 8.48 -3.21
C LEU A 86 37.22 9.51 -2.99
N LEU A 87 36.91 10.70 -2.49
CA LEU A 87 37.91 11.74 -2.21
C LEU A 87 38.88 11.33 -1.09
N LYS A 88 38.38 10.72 -0.01
CA LYS A 88 39.22 10.22 1.08
C LYS A 88 40.20 9.14 0.60
N LEU A 89 39.72 8.18 -0.20
CA LEU A 89 40.58 7.13 -0.75
C LEU A 89 41.67 7.70 -1.67
N LEU A 90 41.31 8.62 -2.56
CA LEU A 90 42.26 9.19 -3.52
C LEU A 90 43.29 10.13 -2.87
N LYS A 91 43.03 10.65 -1.66
CA LYS A 91 44.02 11.33 -0.84
C LYS A 91 45.12 10.38 -0.34
N GLU A 92 44.75 9.16 0.03
CA GLU A 92 45.69 8.14 0.53
C GLU A 92 46.38 7.38 -0.59
N LYS A 93 45.64 7.04 -1.65
CA LYS A 93 46.11 6.22 -2.77
C LYS A 93 45.54 6.75 -4.09
N SER A 94 46.31 7.60 -4.76
CA SER A 94 45.97 8.15 -6.07
C SER A 94 46.35 7.19 -7.21
N GLY A 95 45.81 7.41 -8.41
CA GLY A 95 46.18 6.66 -9.60
C GLY A 95 45.58 5.25 -9.67
N MET A 96 44.32 5.10 -9.24
CA MET A 96 43.57 3.84 -9.34
C MET A 96 42.55 3.89 -10.49
N LYS A 97 42.22 2.73 -11.07
CA LYS A 97 41.12 2.62 -12.04
C LYS A 97 39.77 2.54 -11.32
N LEU A 98 38.68 2.97 -11.97
CA LEU A 98 37.32 2.92 -11.37
C LEU A 98 36.95 1.54 -10.79
N PRO A 99 37.24 0.39 -11.44
CA PRO A 99 36.92 -0.92 -10.87
C PRO A 99 37.74 -1.28 -9.62
N GLU A 100 38.99 -0.80 -9.55
CA GLU A 100 39.85 -1.00 -8.37
C GLU A 100 39.33 -0.17 -7.19
N ILE A 101 38.84 1.05 -7.48
CA ILE A 101 38.21 1.91 -6.48
C ILE A 101 36.90 1.30 -5.97
N ALA A 102 36.06 0.77 -6.86
CA ALA A 102 34.84 0.07 -6.50
C ALA A 102 35.11 -1.12 -5.58
N SER A 103 36.14 -1.93 -5.90
CA SER A 103 36.55 -3.05 -5.05
C SER A 103 37.13 -2.60 -3.71
N ALA A 104 37.90 -1.52 -3.67
CA ALA A 104 38.50 -0.99 -2.44
C ALA A 104 37.46 -0.38 -1.49
N LEU A 105 36.43 0.26 -2.05
CA LEU A 105 35.34 0.86 -1.29
C LEU A 105 34.17 -0.11 -1.05
N GLY A 106 34.12 -1.26 -1.70
CA GLY A 106 33.00 -2.20 -1.58
C GLY A 106 31.66 -1.61 -2.04
N ILE A 107 31.70 -0.75 -3.06
CA ILE A 107 30.51 -0.11 -3.68
C ILE A 107 30.43 -0.50 -5.15
N GLU A 108 29.24 -0.39 -5.75
CA GLU A 108 29.05 -0.79 -7.14
C GLU A 108 29.81 0.13 -8.11
N ASN A 109 30.30 -0.45 -9.21
CA ASN A 109 30.99 0.30 -10.27
C ASN A 109 30.16 1.47 -10.81
N LYS A 110 28.82 1.33 -10.84
CA LYS A 110 27.90 2.39 -11.29
C LYS A 110 27.98 3.61 -10.37
N ASP A 111 28.03 3.40 -9.05
CA ASP A 111 28.00 4.47 -8.05
C ASP A 111 29.34 5.21 -8.01
N VAL A 112 30.45 4.48 -8.15
CA VAL A 112 31.79 5.09 -8.32
C VAL A 112 31.87 5.92 -9.59
N GLY A 113 31.31 5.42 -10.70
CA GLY A 113 31.27 6.14 -11.97
C GLY A 113 30.47 7.44 -11.88
N SER A 114 29.30 7.39 -11.24
CA SER A 114 28.47 8.58 -10.98
C SER A 114 29.16 9.59 -10.08
N ALA A 115 29.77 9.14 -8.97
CA ALA A 115 30.53 9.99 -8.05
C ALA A 115 31.73 10.66 -8.74
N PHE A 116 32.49 9.91 -9.54
CA PHE A 116 33.59 10.45 -10.34
C PHE A 116 33.10 11.52 -11.32
N GLY A 117 31.99 11.26 -12.04
CA GLY A 117 31.42 12.23 -12.98
C GLY A 117 31.04 13.56 -12.32
N ALA A 118 30.41 13.51 -11.15
CA ALA A 118 30.03 14.70 -10.38
C ALA A 118 31.26 15.49 -9.91
N LEU A 119 32.24 14.81 -9.32
CA LEU A 119 33.48 15.41 -8.82
C LEU A 119 34.39 15.93 -9.94
N SER A 120 34.41 15.26 -11.09
CA SER A 120 35.17 15.70 -12.26
C SER A 120 34.56 16.94 -12.91
N LYS A 121 33.22 17.02 -13.00
CA LYS A 121 32.53 18.24 -13.44
C LYS A 121 32.79 19.43 -12.52
N ALA A 122 32.99 19.16 -11.23
CA ALA A 122 33.38 20.16 -10.25
C ALA A 122 34.89 20.47 -10.24
N GLY A 123 35.69 19.85 -11.12
CA GLY A 123 37.12 20.08 -11.25
C GLY A 123 37.99 19.46 -10.15
N LEU A 124 37.41 18.66 -9.24
CA LEU A 124 38.16 18.03 -8.14
C LEU A 124 38.92 16.77 -8.58
N LEU A 125 38.38 16.04 -9.57
CA LEU A 125 38.97 14.82 -10.11
C LEU A 125 39.23 14.94 -11.61
N ALA A 126 40.32 14.33 -12.07
CA ALA A 126 40.65 14.17 -13.48
C ALA A 126 41.02 12.71 -13.77
N MET A 127 41.10 12.38 -15.06
CA MET A 127 41.57 11.08 -15.53
C MET A 127 42.88 11.27 -16.30
N ASP A 128 43.90 10.48 -15.97
CA ASP A 128 45.19 10.52 -16.66
C ASP A 128 45.16 9.75 -18.00
N GLU A 129 46.25 9.83 -18.77
CA GLU A 129 46.39 9.14 -20.07
C GLU A 129 46.25 7.61 -19.97
N ALA A 130 46.48 7.04 -18.79
CA ALA A 130 46.37 5.61 -18.49
C ALA A 130 44.98 5.21 -17.95
N LYS A 131 43.98 6.11 -18.02
CA LYS A 131 42.60 5.92 -17.52
C LYS A 131 42.52 5.70 -16.00
N ARG A 132 43.41 6.32 -15.24
CA ARG A 132 43.42 6.29 -13.77
C ARG A 132 42.90 7.61 -13.22
N VAL A 133 42.17 7.53 -12.12
CA VAL A 133 41.59 8.70 -11.45
C VAL A 133 42.67 9.38 -10.62
N VAL A 134 42.85 10.68 -10.83
CA VAL A 134 43.81 11.54 -10.14
C VAL A 134 43.12 12.78 -9.59
N LEU A 135 43.66 13.35 -8.52
CA LEU A 135 43.22 14.65 -7.99
C LEU A 135 43.60 15.75 -9.00
N ALA A 136 42.65 16.61 -9.36
CA ALA A 136 42.89 17.73 -10.27
C ALA A 136 43.45 18.95 -9.52
N ALA A 137 43.89 19.98 -10.26
CA ALA A 137 44.49 21.19 -9.69
C ALA A 137 43.57 21.94 -8.70
N ALA A 138 42.24 21.78 -8.80
CA ALA A 138 41.31 22.37 -7.84
C ALA A 138 41.20 21.57 -6.51
N ALA A 139 41.96 20.49 -6.35
CA ALA A 139 42.02 19.69 -5.12
C ALA A 139 42.73 20.41 -3.96
N ASP A 140 43.34 21.58 -4.20
CA ASP A 140 43.93 22.43 -3.15
C ASP A 140 42.91 22.91 -2.10
N ILE A 141 41.61 22.79 -2.40
CA ILE A 141 40.52 23.07 -1.45
C ILE A 141 40.22 21.90 -0.50
N LEU A 142 40.86 20.74 -0.66
CA LEU A 142 40.60 19.57 0.16
C LEU A 142 41.29 19.69 1.52
N ASP A 143 40.51 19.74 2.60
CA ASP A 143 40.97 19.55 3.96
C ASP A 143 40.55 18.15 4.45
N ASN A 144 41.51 17.35 4.95
CA ASN A 144 41.25 15.97 5.36
C ASN A 144 40.50 15.08 4.34
N GLY A 145 40.71 15.33 3.04
CA GLY A 145 40.12 14.52 1.96
C GLY A 145 38.67 14.91 1.65
N LEU A 146 38.20 16.04 2.17
CA LEU A 146 36.89 16.62 1.88
C LEU A 146 37.05 18.08 1.42
N PRO A 147 36.21 18.58 0.51
CA PRO A 147 36.30 19.96 0.06
C PRO A 147 35.91 20.89 1.21
N ALA A 148 36.81 21.82 1.57
CA ALA A 148 36.63 22.76 2.68
C ALA A 148 35.90 24.05 2.26
N LYS A 149 35.88 24.37 0.96
CA LYS A 149 35.25 25.57 0.38
C LYS A 149 34.65 25.27 -0.98
N GLY A 150 33.66 26.06 -1.39
CA GLY A 150 33.02 25.99 -2.71
C GLY A 150 31.68 25.25 -2.71
N GLU A 151 30.99 25.33 -3.84
CA GLU A 151 29.61 24.84 -4.00
C GLU A 151 29.45 23.34 -3.67
N ILE A 152 30.48 22.55 -3.94
CA ILE A 152 30.43 21.10 -3.68
C ILE A 152 30.63 20.75 -2.20
N ALA A 153 31.38 21.57 -1.45
CA ALA A 153 31.50 21.45 0.00
C ALA A 153 30.16 21.75 0.69
N GLU A 154 29.48 22.80 0.24
CA GLU A 154 28.16 23.16 0.75
C GLU A 154 27.12 22.07 0.43
N LYS A 155 27.13 21.51 -0.78
CA LYS A 155 26.25 20.40 -1.16
C LYS A 155 26.48 19.14 -0.32
N MET A 156 27.74 18.74 -0.10
CA MET A 156 28.07 17.59 0.75
C MET A 156 27.65 17.82 2.20
N ALA A 157 27.95 19.00 2.76
CA ALA A 157 27.54 19.36 4.11
C ALA A 157 26.02 19.40 4.26
N LEU A 158 25.30 19.89 3.26
CA LEU A 158 23.83 19.91 3.23
C LEU A 158 23.26 18.48 3.21
N LEU A 159 23.81 17.61 2.37
CA LEU A 159 23.39 16.21 2.29
C LEU A 159 23.66 15.47 3.61
N ARG A 160 24.81 15.74 4.25
CA ARG A 160 25.13 15.20 5.58
C ARG A 160 24.11 15.63 6.63
N ARG A 161 23.75 16.92 6.66
CA ARG A 161 22.71 17.45 7.56
C ARG A 161 21.35 16.82 7.28
N LEU A 162 20.99 16.60 6.02
CA LEU A 162 19.75 15.91 5.64
C LEU A 162 19.71 14.47 6.14
N LEU A 163 20.80 13.72 6.01
CA LEU A 163 20.91 12.35 6.53
C LEU A 163 20.78 12.31 8.07
N GLU A 164 21.38 13.27 8.76
CA GLU A 164 21.26 13.40 10.22
C GLU A 164 19.84 13.79 10.64
N LYS A 165 19.25 14.79 9.98
CA LYS A 165 17.86 15.25 10.20
C LYS A 165 16.88 14.12 9.97
N ALA A 166 17.04 13.35 8.90
CA ALA A 166 16.19 12.20 8.61
C ALA A 166 16.35 11.09 9.63
N ALA A 167 17.57 10.75 10.01
CA ALA A 167 17.82 9.71 11.01
C ALA A 167 17.33 10.06 12.42
N ALA A 168 17.20 11.36 12.73
CA ALA A 168 16.62 11.84 13.99
C ALA A 168 15.08 11.93 13.94
N ALA A 169 14.47 11.93 12.75
CA ALA A 169 13.02 11.96 12.59
C ALA A 169 12.38 10.61 12.91
N GLU A 170 11.15 10.65 13.42
CA GLU A 170 10.38 9.43 13.72
C GLU A 170 10.19 8.59 12.45
N GLY A 171 10.57 7.30 12.53
CA GLY A 171 10.52 6.38 11.39
C GLY A 171 11.52 6.68 10.26
N GLY A 172 12.39 7.70 10.40
CA GLY A 172 13.31 8.09 9.33
C GLY A 172 12.64 8.89 8.21
N ILE A 173 11.49 9.52 8.48
CA ILE A 173 10.65 10.16 7.46
C ILE A 173 10.70 11.69 7.59
N LEU A 174 10.96 12.38 6.47
CA LEU A 174 10.90 13.83 6.36
C LEU A 174 9.80 14.26 5.41
N ALA A 175 8.92 15.16 5.84
CA ALA A 175 7.94 15.79 4.95
C ALA A 175 8.62 16.83 4.06
N GLU A 176 8.27 16.87 2.78
CA GLU A 176 8.80 17.87 1.84
C GLU A 176 8.50 19.31 2.27
N THR A 177 7.36 19.53 2.93
CA THR A 177 6.95 20.83 3.47
C THR A 177 7.87 21.34 4.59
N ALA A 178 8.63 20.45 5.24
CA ALA A 178 9.61 20.79 6.27
C ALA A 178 11.03 21.00 5.73
N LEU A 179 11.20 21.01 4.40
CA LEU A 179 12.47 21.22 3.72
C LEU A 179 12.51 22.61 3.05
N THR A 180 13.66 23.26 3.13
CA THR A 180 13.99 24.46 2.37
C THR A 180 14.18 24.14 0.88
N GLU A 181 14.11 25.14 0.00
CA GLU A 181 14.30 24.92 -1.45
C GLU A 181 15.67 24.30 -1.79
N ALA A 182 16.72 24.67 -1.05
CA ALA A 182 18.05 24.06 -1.20
C ALA A 182 18.06 22.58 -0.78
N GLU A 183 17.38 22.24 0.32
CA GLU A 183 17.23 20.85 0.77
C GLU A 183 16.40 20.01 -0.22
N LYS A 184 15.33 20.58 -0.80
CA LYS A 184 14.54 19.91 -1.83
C LYS A 184 15.35 19.60 -3.09
N ALA A 185 16.16 20.57 -3.54
CA ALA A 185 17.07 20.37 -4.67
C ALA A 185 18.10 19.27 -4.39
N ALA A 186 18.63 19.19 -3.17
CA ALA A 186 19.52 18.10 -2.75
C ALA A 186 18.80 16.75 -2.73
N MET A 187 17.59 16.68 -2.15
CA MET A 187 16.76 15.47 -2.12
C MET A 187 16.45 14.93 -3.51
N ALA A 188 16.14 15.80 -4.48
CA ALA A 188 15.86 15.39 -5.87
C ALA A 188 17.02 14.61 -6.53
N GLY A 189 18.27 14.84 -6.10
CA GLY A 189 19.44 14.13 -6.61
C GLY A 189 19.70 12.77 -5.94
N VAL A 190 19.23 12.58 -4.70
CA VAL A 190 19.55 11.39 -3.87
C VAL A 190 18.34 10.53 -3.52
N ALA A 191 17.14 10.98 -3.90
CA ALA A 191 15.88 10.28 -3.66
C ALA A 191 15.32 9.66 -4.95
N LYS A 192 14.78 8.45 -4.85
CA LYS A 192 14.09 7.79 -5.97
C LYS A 192 12.71 7.29 -5.55
N LYS A 193 11.75 7.39 -6.47
CA LYS A 193 10.39 6.83 -6.30
C LYS A 193 10.34 5.31 -6.55
N ARG A 194 11.12 4.82 -7.53
CA ARG A 194 11.26 3.38 -7.88
C ARG A 194 12.73 2.96 -7.77
N GLY A 195 12.99 1.74 -7.33
CA GLY A 195 14.38 1.26 -7.10
C GLY A 195 15.03 1.90 -5.88
N ALA A 196 14.27 2.04 -4.78
CA ALA A 196 14.71 2.74 -3.58
C ALA A 196 15.90 2.07 -2.85
N SER A 197 16.18 0.79 -3.11
CA SER A 197 17.41 0.12 -2.63
C SER A 197 18.68 0.83 -3.12
N ASP A 198 18.61 1.47 -4.28
CA ASP A 198 19.74 2.09 -4.99
C ASP A 198 19.75 3.61 -4.80
N ALA A 199 19.15 4.12 -3.72
CA ALA A 199 19.07 5.53 -3.39
C ALA A 199 19.14 5.72 -1.87
N ALA A 200 19.65 6.87 -1.42
CA ALA A 200 19.71 7.18 0.01
C ALA A 200 18.32 7.47 0.61
N PHE A 201 17.40 7.96 -0.22
CA PHE A 201 16.03 8.27 0.17
C PHE A 201 15.01 7.64 -0.77
N ARG A 202 13.91 7.15 -0.20
CA ARG A 202 12.73 6.71 -0.92
C ARG A 202 11.70 7.82 -0.93
N ILE A 203 11.18 8.15 -2.11
CA ILE A 203 10.07 9.09 -2.24
C ILE A 203 8.76 8.32 -1.98
N LEU A 204 8.02 8.77 -0.98
CA LEU A 204 6.69 8.31 -0.63
C LEU A 204 5.69 9.42 -0.94
N GLU A 205 4.64 9.09 -1.67
CA GLU A 205 3.51 9.98 -1.91
C GLU A 205 2.32 9.46 -1.12
N ARG A 206 1.71 10.33 -0.32
CA ARG A 206 0.44 10.04 0.36
C ARG A 206 -0.60 11.03 -0.14
N GLU A 207 -1.76 10.53 -0.54
CA GLU A 207 -2.87 11.37 -0.92
C GLU A 207 -3.82 11.52 0.26
N THR A 208 -4.07 12.76 0.67
CA THR A 208 -5.14 13.10 1.60
C THR A 208 -6.34 13.56 0.79
N VAL A 209 -7.46 12.84 0.93
CA VAL A 209 -8.73 13.22 0.30
C VAL A 209 -9.56 14.01 1.31
N VAL A 210 -9.99 15.20 0.90
CA VAL A 210 -10.81 16.09 1.74
C VAL A 210 -12.25 16.01 1.26
N PHE A 211 -13.15 15.62 2.17
CA PHE A 211 -14.58 15.56 1.96
C PHE A 211 -15.28 16.72 2.65
N ALA A 212 -16.41 17.15 2.09
CA ALA A 212 -17.36 18.04 2.77
C ALA A 212 -18.77 17.48 2.66
N PHE A 213 -19.61 17.84 3.62
CA PHE A 213 -21.02 17.49 3.57
C PHE A 213 -21.75 18.19 2.43
N THR A 214 -22.85 17.57 2.00
CA THR A 214 -23.83 18.18 1.10
C THR A 214 -24.87 18.96 1.90
N GLU A 215 -25.66 19.79 1.21
CA GLU A 215 -26.74 20.60 1.81
C GLU A 215 -27.80 19.79 2.57
N ALA A 216 -27.84 18.46 2.37
CA ALA A 216 -28.72 17.56 3.11
C ALA A 216 -28.30 17.33 4.58
N HIS A 217 -27.07 17.70 4.97
CA HIS A 217 -26.52 17.42 6.30
C HIS A 217 -27.33 18.05 7.45
N PRO A 218 -27.70 19.35 7.44
CA PRO A 218 -28.41 19.95 8.57
C PRO A 218 -29.77 19.32 8.85
N GLU A 219 -30.51 18.94 7.80
CA GLU A 219 -31.79 18.25 7.95
C GLU A 219 -31.58 16.82 8.47
N LEU A 220 -30.55 16.12 7.98
CA LEU A 220 -30.23 14.76 8.42
C LEU A 220 -29.75 14.71 9.87
N ALA A 221 -28.91 15.65 10.30
CA ALA A 221 -28.41 15.74 11.67
C ALA A 221 -29.56 16.00 12.66
N LYS A 222 -30.47 16.93 12.32
CA LYS A 222 -31.69 17.16 13.12
C LYS A 222 -32.60 15.94 13.17
N ALA A 223 -32.76 15.23 12.06
CA ALA A 223 -33.57 14.02 12.02
C ALA A 223 -32.98 12.88 12.88
N LEU A 224 -31.65 12.73 12.89
CA LEU A 224 -30.95 11.78 13.76
C LEU A 224 -31.12 12.12 15.24
N GLU A 225 -30.99 13.40 15.60
CA GLU A 225 -31.20 13.89 16.96
C GLU A 225 -32.64 13.68 17.43
N ALA A 226 -33.63 14.05 16.60
CA ALA A 226 -35.04 13.83 16.91
C ALA A 226 -35.41 12.34 17.04
N ALA A 227 -34.70 11.46 16.31
CA ALA A 227 -34.87 10.01 16.41
C ALA A 227 -34.10 9.38 17.59
N GLY A 228 -33.26 10.15 18.30
CA GLY A 228 -32.43 9.64 19.40
C GLY A 228 -31.34 8.65 18.97
N ILE A 229 -30.94 8.68 17.69
CA ILE A 229 -29.94 7.76 17.14
C ILE A 229 -28.55 8.36 17.38
N THR A 230 -27.73 7.69 18.17
CA THR A 230 -26.41 8.18 18.59
C THR A 230 -25.26 7.58 17.81
N GLY A 231 -25.44 6.39 17.24
CA GLY A 231 -24.35 5.62 16.65
C GLY A 231 -23.58 4.77 17.67
N ASP A 232 -24.10 4.64 18.89
CA ASP A 232 -23.59 3.71 19.91
C ASP A 232 -24.59 2.58 20.20
N GLU A 233 -25.58 2.38 19.31
CA GLU A 233 -26.59 1.35 19.48
C GLU A 233 -25.98 -0.05 19.40
N ILE A 234 -26.47 -0.93 20.27
CA ILE A 234 -26.03 -2.32 20.32
C ILE A 234 -26.45 -3.02 19.02
N GLY A 235 -25.47 -3.58 18.30
CA GLY A 235 -25.69 -4.25 17.03
C GLY A 235 -26.25 -5.66 17.17
N SER A 236 -25.84 -6.40 18.21
CA SER A 236 -26.27 -7.77 18.47
C SER A 236 -26.46 -8.00 19.96
N LEU A 237 -27.53 -8.69 20.32
CA LEU A 237 -27.73 -9.16 21.68
C LEU A 237 -26.71 -10.26 22.02
N THR A 238 -25.95 -10.08 23.10
CA THR A 238 -24.93 -11.04 23.54
C THR A 238 -25.38 -11.79 24.80
N PRO A 239 -24.83 -12.98 25.09
CA PRO A 239 -25.09 -13.70 26.33
C PRO A 239 -24.81 -12.86 27.59
N ASP A 240 -23.73 -12.06 27.59
CA ASP A 240 -23.37 -11.21 28.73
C ASP A 240 -24.39 -10.09 28.97
N LEU A 241 -24.92 -9.50 27.90
CA LEU A 241 -25.99 -8.51 27.99
C LEU A 241 -27.26 -9.14 28.58
N LEU A 242 -27.60 -10.35 28.15
CA LEU A 242 -28.73 -11.10 28.68
C LEU A 242 -28.57 -11.41 30.17
N ALA A 243 -27.39 -11.88 30.58
CA ALA A 243 -27.08 -12.24 31.96
C ALA A 243 -27.11 -11.01 32.91
N SER A 244 -26.55 -9.88 32.46
CA SER A 244 -26.52 -8.64 33.24
C SER A 244 -27.85 -7.87 33.24
N GLY A 245 -28.75 -8.14 32.30
CA GLY A 245 -29.99 -7.39 32.13
C GLY A 245 -29.83 -6.00 31.50
N ALA A 246 -28.61 -5.61 31.13
CA ALA A 246 -28.31 -4.29 30.54
C ALA A 246 -29.07 -4.01 29.23
N TRP A 247 -29.49 -5.07 28.52
CA TRP A 247 -30.29 -4.95 27.30
C TRP A 247 -31.64 -4.25 27.49
N LYS A 248 -32.21 -4.25 28.71
CA LYS A 248 -33.55 -3.68 28.96
C LYS A 248 -33.59 -2.15 28.83
N GLY A 249 -32.48 -1.47 29.08
CA GLY A 249 -32.35 -0.02 28.97
C GLY A 249 -31.52 0.44 27.77
N ALA A 250 -31.07 -0.49 26.94
CA ALA A 250 -30.20 -0.20 25.81
C ALA A 250 -30.99 0.01 24.52
N SER A 251 -30.47 0.86 23.63
CA SER A 251 -30.96 1.01 22.26
C SER A 251 -30.27 0.00 21.34
N PHE A 252 -31.05 -0.63 20.46
CA PHE A 252 -30.56 -1.58 19.47
C PHE A 252 -30.63 -0.99 18.06
N ARG A 253 -29.63 -1.33 17.26
CA ARG A 253 -29.63 -0.98 15.83
C ARG A 253 -30.80 -1.68 15.14
N SER A 254 -31.55 -0.95 14.32
CA SER A 254 -32.62 -1.53 13.51
C SER A 254 -32.04 -2.49 12.47
N TYR A 255 -32.68 -3.65 12.30
CA TYR A 255 -32.27 -4.65 11.32
C TYR A 255 -32.79 -4.28 9.92
N ASN A 256 -31.88 -4.18 8.94
CA ASN A 256 -32.27 -3.90 7.56
C ASN A 256 -32.68 -5.19 6.83
N VAL A 257 -33.99 -5.44 6.79
CA VAL A 257 -34.59 -6.61 6.12
C VAL A 257 -34.42 -6.63 4.59
N LYS A 258 -33.93 -5.55 3.98
CA LYS A 258 -33.67 -5.48 2.54
C LYS A 258 -32.29 -6.01 2.17
N VAL A 259 -31.39 -6.20 3.14
CA VAL A 259 -30.04 -6.72 2.89
C VAL A 259 -30.16 -8.22 2.60
N PRO A 260 -29.58 -8.72 1.50
CA PRO A 260 -29.52 -10.14 1.24
C PRO A 260 -28.84 -10.86 2.41
N PRO A 261 -29.43 -11.95 2.96
CA PRO A 261 -28.81 -12.68 4.05
C PRO A 261 -27.49 -13.31 3.57
N SER A 262 -26.60 -13.58 4.52
CA SER A 262 -25.40 -14.36 4.24
C SER A 262 -25.80 -15.71 3.64
N ARG A 263 -25.16 -16.08 2.52
CA ARG A 263 -25.43 -17.37 1.88
C ARG A 263 -24.80 -18.47 2.71
N LEU A 264 -25.61 -19.41 3.16
CA LEU A 264 -25.11 -20.66 3.76
C LEU A 264 -24.56 -21.54 2.63
N LEU A 265 -23.24 -21.76 2.64
CA LEU A 265 -22.57 -22.66 1.71
C LEU A 265 -22.68 -24.08 2.25
N VAL A 266 -23.72 -24.80 1.84
CA VAL A 266 -23.89 -26.23 2.13
C VAL A 266 -23.12 -27.07 1.11
N GLY A 267 -22.69 -28.27 1.52
CA GLY A 267 -22.18 -29.28 0.59
C GLY A 267 -23.25 -29.61 -0.46
N ARG A 268 -22.84 -29.73 -1.73
CA ARG A 268 -23.72 -30.06 -2.85
C ARG A 268 -23.16 -31.28 -3.57
N SER A 269 -24.02 -32.21 -3.95
CA SER A 269 -23.65 -33.33 -4.83
C SER A 269 -23.32 -32.81 -6.23
N ASN A 270 -22.43 -33.51 -6.94
CA ASN A 270 -22.18 -33.25 -8.35
C ASN A 270 -23.48 -33.44 -9.15
N PRO A 271 -23.93 -32.48 -9.98
CA PRO A 271 -25.20 -32.58 -10.70
C PRO A 271 -25.30 -33.81 -11.60
N TYR A 272 -24.19 -34.22 -12.24
CA TYR A 272 -24.17 -35.38 -13.13
C TYR A 272 -24.26 -36.69 -12.36
N ALA A 273 -23.51 -36.82 -11.25
CA ALA A 273 -23.62 -38.00 -10.38
C ALA A 273 -25.05 -38.16 -9.83
N LYS A 274 -25.69 -37.05 -9.42
CA LYS A 274 -27.09 -37.07 -8.96
C LYS A 274 -28.06 -37.54 -10.06
N PHE A 275 -27.82 -37.11 -11.30
CA PHE A 275 -28.60 -37.57 -12.43
C PHE A 275 -28.41 -39.06 -12.71
N LEU A 276 -27.17 -39.57 -12.68
CA LEU A 276 -26.89 -40.99 -12.85
C LEU A 276 -27.58 -41.85 -11.77
N GLU A 277 -27.53 -41.42 -10.51
CA GLU A 277 -28.22 -42.10 -9.41
C GLU A 277 -29.74 -42.13 -9.63
N ASP A 278 -30.35 -41.02 -10.06
CA ASP A 278 -31.78 -40.96 -10.37
C ASP A 278 -32.17 -41.89 -11.54
N VAL A 279 -31.32 -42.02 -12.57
CA VAL A 279 -31.54 -42.99 -13.67
C VAL A 279 -31.42 -44.42 -13.16
N LYS A 280 -30.41 -44.70 -12.34
CA LYS A 280 -30.19 -46.01 -11.72
C LYS A 280 -31.39 -46.43 -10.86
N ASP A 281 -31.84 -45.56 -9.96
CA ASP A 281 -32.99 -45.80 -9.09
C ASP A 281 -34.25 -46.13 -9.90
N LYS A 282 -34.48 -45.43 -11.02
CA LYS A 282 -35.60 -45.68 -11.92
C LYS A 282 -35.51 -47.04 -12.61
N LEU A 283 -34.34 -47.41 -13.14
CA LEU A 283 -34.15 -48.70 -13.81
C LEU A 283 -34.30 -49.87 -12.84
N VAL A 284 -33.71 -49.76 -11.65
CA VAL A 284 -33.84 -50.79 -10.59
C VAL A 284 -35.30 -50.92 -10.15
N SER A 285 -36.04 -49.81 -10.02
CA SER A 285 -37.46 -49.82 -9.69
C SER A 285 -38.34 -50.51 -10.76
N LEU A 286 -37.88 -50.57 -12.01
CA LEU A 286 -38.54 -51.29 -13.10
C LEU A 286 -38.16 -52.78 -13.14
N GLY A 287 -37.30 -53.25 -12.23
CA GLY A 287 -36.86 -54.64 -12.14
C GLY A 287 -35.60 -54.98 -12.92
N PHE A 288 -34.86 -53.97 -13.41
CA PHE A 288 -33.54 -54.18 -13.99
C PHE A 288 -32.49 -54.37 -12.88
N GLU A 289 -31.48 -55.21 -13.13
CA GLU A 289 -30.29 -55.33 -12.27
C GLU A 289 -29.14 -54.51 -12.85
N GLU A 290 -28.40 -53.84 -11.98
CA GLU A 290 -27.22 -53.07 -12.38
C GLU A 290 -26.08 -54.01 -12.77
N PHE A 291 -25.47 -53.73 -13.92
CA PHE A 291 -24.25 -54.39 -14.38
C PHE A 291 -23.06 -53.44 -14.25
N ASP A 292 -21.95 -53.92 -13.69
CA ASP A 292 -20.69 -53.20 -13.57
C ASP A 292 -19.56 -53.94 -14.32
N GLY A 293 -18.65 -53.19 -14.92
CA GLY A 293 -17.64 -53.70 -15.85
C GLY A 293 -16.34 -52.89 -15.83
N SER A 294 -15.33 -53.38 -16.55
CA SER A 294 -14.04 -52.70 -16.64
C SER A 294 -14.16 -51.43 -17.49
N LEU A 295 -13.42 -50.38 -17.14
CA LEU A 295 -13.26 -49.21 -18.02
C LEU A 295 -12.49 -49.55 -19.30
N VAL A 296 -11.71 -50.64 -19.28
CA VAL A 296 -10.95 -51.14 -20.43
C VAL A 296 -11.57 -52.46 -20.88
N GLU A 297 -12.12 -52.46 -22.09
CA GLU A 297 -12.71 -53.63 -22.72
C GLU A 297 -11.89 -54.11 -23.91
N THR A 298 -11.89 -55.42 -24.13
CA THR A 298 -11.19 -56.01 -25.29
C THR A 298 -11.96 -55.71 -26.58
N GLU A 299 -11.25 -55.56 -27.70
CA GLU A 299 -11.87 -55.33 -29.01
C GLU A 299 -12.95 -56.38 -29.34
N PHE A 300 -12.69 -57.64 -28.98
CA PHE A 300 -13.64 -58.72 -29.16
C PHE A 300 -14.99 -58.44 -28.49
N TRP A 301 -15.00 -58.07 -27.20
CA TRP A 301 -16.25 -57.80 -26.47
C TRP A 301 -16.91 -56.47 -26.85
N ASN A 302 -16.12 -55.43 -27.12
CA ASN A 302 -16.65 -54.11 -27.49
C ASN A 302 -17.13 -54.05 -28.95
N SER A 303 -16.77 -55.01 -29.81
CA SER A 303 -17.06 -54.95 -31.25
C SER A 303 -17.52 -56.28 -31.86
N ASP A 304 -16.68 -57.33 -31.81
CA ASP A 304 -16.97 -58.59 -32.50
C ASP A 304 -18.21 -59.30 -31.93
N ALA A 305 -18.34 -59.34 -30.60
CA ALA A 305 -19.46 -59.97 -29.90
C ALA A 305 -20.80 -59.26 -30.17
N LEU A 306 -20.76 -57.98 -30.55
CA LEU A 306 -21.92 -57.17 -30.93
C LEU A 306 -22.20 -57.21 -32.45
N PHE A 307 -21.52 -58.10 -33.19
CA PHE A 307 -21.62 -58.25 -34.64
C PHE A 307 -21.26 -56.98 -35.45
N MET A 308 -20.44 -56.09 -34.88
CA MET A 308 -19.92 -54.94 -35.62
C MET A 308 -18.87 -55.40 -36.64
N HIS A 309 -18.87 -54.88 -37.86
CA HIS A 309 -17.93 -55.31 -38.91
C HIS A 309 -16.46 -54.92 -38.59
N GLN A 310 -15.47 -55.75 -38.99
CA GLN A 310 -14.04 -55.52 -38.68
C GLN A 310 -13.48 -54.20 -39.22
N PHE A 311 -14.02 -53.74 -40.35
CA PHE A 311 -13.63 -52.47 -40.98
C PHE A 311 -14.58 -51.32 -40.65
N HIS A 312 -15.42 -51.45 -39.62
CA HIS A 312 -16.34 -50.39 -39.21
C HIS A 312 -15.55 -49.25 -38.56
N SER A 313 -15.81 -48.00 -38.96
CA SER A 313 -15.03 -46.82 -38.56
C SER A 313 -15.18 -46.41 -37.10
N ALA A 314 -16.08 -47.04 -36.35
CA ALA A 314 -16.29 -46.79 -34.92
C ALA A 314 -15.52 -47.75 -34.00
N ARG A 315 -14.79 -48.72 -34.56
CA ARG A 315 -13.75 -49.47 -33.84
C ARG A 315 -12.56 -48.58 -33.57
#